data_AF-A0A091KMM4-F1
#
_entry.id   AF-A0A091KMM4-F1
#
_cell.length_a   1.000
_cell.length_b   1.000
_cell.length_c   1.000
_cell.angle_alpha   90.00
_cell.angle_beta   90.00
_cell.angle_gamma   90.00
#
_symmetry.space_group_name_H-M   'P 1'
#
loop_
_entity.id
_entity.type
_entity.pdbx_description
1 polymer ?
#
loop_
_entity_poly.entity_id
_entity_poly.type
_entity_poly.pdbx_seq_one_letter_code
_entity_poly.pdbx_strand_id
1 'polypeptide(L)'
;EQSVSIFYDLPQGNGFCLGQLNLENRSETVRRTRSKIGYGILLSKEPDGVWAYNRSEHPIFVNSPTLDVPSCRTLVVRKVMPGYSIKVFDYERPCLLRDADGPYAPNSVRISFAKGWGPCYSRQFITSCPCWLGILLSS
;
A
#
# COMPACT_ATOMS: atom_id res chain seq x y z
N GLU A 1 -20.70 -2.18 -2.53
CA GLU A 1 -19.84 -1.29 -1.72
C GLU A 1 -18.71 -0.77 -2.59
N GLN A 2 -18.33 0.51 -2.48
CA GLN A 2 -17.21 1.10 -3.22
C GLN A 2 -15.91 1.13 -2.40
N SER A 3 -15.89 0.46 -1.25
CA SER A 3 -14.75 0.44 -0.34
C SER A 3 -14.46 -0.96 0.17
N VAL A 4 -13.20 -1.26 0.47
CA VAL A 4 -12.76 -2.52 1.07
C VAL A 4 -11.87 -2.25 2.29
N SER A 5 -12.23 -2.86 3.43
CA SER A 5 -11.38 -2.86 4.62
C SER A 5 -10.32 -3.94 4.51
N ILE A 6 -9.07 -3.63 4.84
CA ILE A 6 -7.97 -4.62 4.89
C ILE A 6 -7.30 -4.50 6.26
N PHE A 7 -7.27 -5.57 7.03
CA PHE A 7 -6.92 -5.53 8.46
C PHE A 7 -6.24 -6.81 8.94
N TYR A 8 -5.67 -6.80 10.15
CA TYR A 8 -5.06 -7.99 10.72
C TYR A 8 -6.11 -8.98 11.22
N ASP A 9 -6.94 -8.53 12.15
CA ASP A 9 -8.04 -9.29 12.72
C ASP A 9 -9.11 -8.29 13.17
N LEU A 10 -10.36 -8.53 12.78
CA LEU A 10 -11.51 -7.72 13.19
C LEU A 10 -12.70 -8.68 13.38
N PRO A 11 -13.15 -8.89 14.63
CA PRO A 11 -14.20 -9.87 14.93
C PRO A 11 -15.57 -9.54 14.31
N GLN A 12 -15.78 -8.32 13.82
CA GLN A 12 -17.05 -7.86 13.22
C GLN A 12 -16.87 -7.09 11.90
N GLY A 13 -15.73 -7.24 11.21
CA GLY A 13 -15.42 -6.45 10.01
C GLY A 13 -15.76 -7.16 8.69
N ASN A 14 -16.47 -6.48 7.79
CA ASN A 14 -16.52 -6.87 6.38
C ASN A 14 -15.23 -6.41 5.67
N GLY A 15 -14.50 -7.33 5.04
CA GLY A 15 -13.27 -7.00 4.31
C GLY A 15 -12.26 -8.15 4.21
N PHE A 16 -11.00 -7.81 4.00
CA PHE A 16 -9.89 -8.74 3.81
C PHE A 16 -9.07 -8.89 5.11
N CYS A 17 -9.26 -10.02 5.79
CA CYS A 17 -8.55 -10.36 7.01
C CYS A 17 -7.19 -11.00 6.69
N LEU A 18 -6.11 -10.25 6.94
CA LEU A 18 -4.74 -10.72 6.73
C LEU A 18 -4.33 -11.78 7.75
N GLY A 19 -5.00 -11.85 8.91
CA GLY A 19 -4.81 -12.83 9.98
C GLY A 19 -5.08 -14.27 9.54
N GLN A 20 -6.00 -14.46 8.58
CA GLN A 20 -6.40 -15.76 8.06
C GLN A 20 -5.40 -16.35 7.04
N LEU A 21 -4.46 -15.57 6.52
CA LEU A 21 -3.44 -16.07 5.59
C LEU A 21 -2.44 -16.95 6.34
N ASN A 22 -2.21 -18.18 5.85
CA ASN A 22 -1.38 -19.19 6.51
C ASN A 22 0.08 -18.73 6.71
N LEU A 23 0.67 -19.06 7.87
CA LEU A 23 1.88 -18.44 8.43
C LEU A 23 3.02 -19.41 8.74
N GLU A 24 2.90 -20.69 8.36
CA GLU A 24 3.94 -21.67 8.66
C GLU A 24 5.32 -21.17 8.18
N ASN A 25 6.31 -21.27 9.07
CA ASN A 25 7.71 -20.89 8.87
C ASN A 25 8.03 -19.40 8.57
N ARG A 26 7.17 -18.45 8.93
CA ARG A 26 7.52 -17.02 8.81
C ARG A 26 8.46 -16.53 9.91
N SER A 27 9.40 -15.64 9.56
CA SER A 27 10.38 -15.07 10.50
C SER A 27 9.72 -14.22 11.59
N GLU A 28 10.41 -14.07 12.73
CA GLU A 28 9.93 -13.23 13.84
C GLU A 28 9.63 -11.79 13.42
N THR A 29 10.44 -11.23 12.51
CA THR A 29 10.23 -9.89 11.96
C THR A 29 8.87 -9.76 11.24
N VAL A 30 8.44 -10.81 10.53
CA VAL A 30 7.12 -10.83 9.88
C VAL A 30 6.02 -10.85 10.93
N ARG A 31 6.11 -11.71 11.95
CA ARG A 31 5.12 -11.79 13.03
C ARG A 31 4.96 -10.44 13.76
N ARG A 32 6.09 -9.81 14.12
CA ARG A 32 6.12 -8.48 14.76
C ARG A 32 5.58 -7.36 13.88
N THR A 33 5.66 -7.48 12.56
CA THR A 33 5.08 -6.48 11.64
C THR A 33 3.59 -6.73 11.44
N ARG A 34 3.16 -7.99 11.41
CA ARG A 34 1.75 -8.36 11.29
C ARG A 34 0.92 -7.86 12.47
N SER A 35 1.43 -7.98 13.70
CA SER A 35 0.76 -7.43 14.89
C SER A 35 0.57 -5.90 14.82
N LYS A 36 1.39 -5.21 14.02
CA LYS A 36 1.31 -3.77 13.80
C LYS A 36 0.26 -3.33 12.77
N ILE A 37 -0.34 -4.28 12.05
CA ILE A 37 -1.37 -3.96 11.07
C ILE A 37 -2.65 -3.50 11.78
N GLY A 38 -3.08 -4.18 12.85
CA GLY A 38 -4.27 -3.81 13.61
C GLY A 38 -5.51 -3.63 12.73
N TYR A 39 -6.21 -2.51 12.86
CA TYR A 39 -7.35 -2.10 12.01
C TYR A 39 -6.98 -1.81 10.54
N GLY A 40 -5.68 -1.81 10.22
CA GLY A 40 -5.12 -1.76 8.88
C GLY A 40 -5.53 -0.52 8.09
N ILE A 41 -6.07 -0.72 6.89
CA ILE A 41 -6.50 0.34 5.98
C ILE A 41 -7.95 0.16 5.55
N LEU A 42 -8.56 1.25 5.12
CA LEU A 42 -9.76 1.25 4.28
C LEU A 42 -9.34 1.79 2.92
N LEU A 43 -9.57 1.01 1.86
CA LEU A 43 -9.46 1.48 0.49
C LEU A 43 -10.85 1.91 0.03
N SER A 44 -10.97 3.10 -0.55
CA SER A 44 -12.23 3.65 -1.04
C SER A 44 -12.08 4.09 -2.49
N LYS A 45 -13.00 3.68 -3.35
CA LYS A 45 -13.19 4.24 -4.69
C LYS A 45 -14.11 5.44 -4.57
N GLU A 46 -13.61 6.60 -4.93
CA GLU A 46 -14.29 7.89 -4.86
C GLU A 46 -14.34 8.51 -6.27
N PRO A 47 -15.16 9.56 -6.50
CA PRO A 47 -15.31 10.16 -7.83
C PRO A 47 -14.00 10.68 -8.44
N ASP A 48 -13.05 11.09 -7.58
CA ASP A 48 -11.80 11.73 -7.96
C ASP A 48 -10.58 10.80 -7.89
N GLY A 49 -10.78 9.51 -7.58
CA GLY A 49 -9.69 8.55 -7.46
C GLY A 49 -9.94 7.42 -6.46
N VAL A 50 -8.86 6.71 -6.13
CA VAL A 50 -8.82 5.70 -5.08
C VAL A 50 -8.05 6.25 -3.89
N TRP A 51 -8.65 6.16 -2.71
CA TRP A 51 -8.09 6.63 -1.45
C TRP A 51 -7.71 5.48 -0.53
N ALA A 52 -6.62 5.64 0.20
CA ALA A 52 -6.23 4.77 1.31
C ALA A 52 -6.29 5.55 2.62
N TYR A 53 -7.11 5.09 3.55
CA TYR A 53 -7.26 5.64 4.89
C TYR A 53 -6.51 4.74 5.87
N ASN A 54 -5.49 5.28 6.55
CA ASN A 54 -4.72 4.52 7.52
C ASN A 54 -5.44 4.48 8.87
N ARG A 55 -5.99 3.31 9.21
CA ARG A 55 -6.67 3.05 10.50
C ARG A 55 -5.77 2.32 11.50
N SER A 56 -4.56 1.92 11.10
CA SER A 56 -3.61 1.27 12.00
C SER A 56 -2.93 2.29 12.92
N GLU A 57 -2.37 1.81 14.04
CA GLU A 57 -1.58 2.63 14.97
C GLU A 57 -0.14 2.89 14.47
N HIS A 58 0.17 2.45 13.25
CA HIS A 58 1.51 2.56 12.67
C HIS A 58 1.46 3.19 11.28
N PRO A 59 2.58 3.76 10.81
CA PRO A 59 2.62 4.33 9.47
C PRO A 59 2.48 3.23 8.41
N ILE A 60 1.79 3.56 7.33
CA ILE A 60 1.87 2.82 6.07
C ILE A 60 2.75 3.59 5.09
N PHE A 61 3.28 2.88 4.10
CA PHE A 61 4.13 3.48 3.07
C PHE A 61 3.56 3.10 1.71
N VAL A 62 3.39 4.09 0.84
CA VAL A 62 2.64 3.93 -0.40
C VAL A 62 3.49 4.37 -1.58
N ASN A 63 3.53 3.54 -2.61
CA ASN A 63 4.02 3.88 -3.94
C ASN A 63 2.88 3.67 -4.94
N SER A 64 2.74 4.60 -5.87
CA SER A 64 1.74 4.52 -6.92
C SER A 64 2.18 5.31 -8.15
N PRO A 65 1.87 4.83 -9.36
CA PRO A 65 2.05 5.53 -10.64
C PRO A 65 1.63 6.99 -10.64
N THR A 66 0.47 7.31 -10.06
CA THR A 66 -0.10 8.67 -10.09
C THR A 66 0.41 9.55 -8.94
N LEU A 67 1.21 8.99 -8.03
CA LEU A 67 1.90 9.74 -6.97
C LEU A 67 3.31 10.19 -7.39
N ASP A 68 3.86 9.63 -8.45
CA ASP A 68 5.18 10.00 -8.95
C ASP A 68 5.13 11.40 -9.60
N VAL A 69 6.22 12.16 -9.44
CA VAL A 69 6.35 13.48 -10.08
C VAL A 69 6.81 13.25 -11.52
N PRO A 70 6.17 13.86 -12.54
CA PRO A 70 6.46 13.62 -13.95
C PRO A 70 7.93 13.79 -14.38
N SER A 71 8.67 14.68 -13.69
CA SER A 71 10.06 14.97 -13.97
C SER A 71 11.06 14.08 -13.22
N CYS A 72 10.60 13.26 -12.27
CA CYS A 72 11.48 12.52 -11.37
C CYS A 72 11.53 11.03 -11.73
N ARG A 73 12.73 10.53 -12.04
CA ARG A 73 12.94 9.10 -12.29
C ARG A 73 13.00 8.26 -11.01
N THR A 74 13.02 8.89 -9.84
CA THR A 74 13.18 8.24 -8.56
C THR A 74 11.85 7.67 -8.08
N LEU A 75 11.87 6.42 -7.61
CA LEU A 75 10.73 5.79 -6.97
C LEU A 75 10.28 6.60 -5.75
N VAL A 76 9.04 7.09 -5.74
CA VAL A 76 8.49 7.87 -4.63
C VAL A 76 7.70 6.95 -3.70
N VAL A 77 8.12 6.88 -2.44
CA VAL A 77 7.36 6.25 -1.36
C VAL A 77 6.88 7.30 -0.39
N ARG A 78 5.56 7.44 -0.26
CA ARG A 78 4.93 8.39 0.66
C ARG A 78 4.56 7.68 1.96
N LYS A 79 5.00 8.24 3.08
CA LYS A 79 4.65 7.78 4.43
C LYS A 79 3.32 8.40 4.84
N VAL A 80 2.36 7.58 5.26
CA VAL A 80 1.05 8.02 5.75
C VAL A 80 0.94 7.64 7.22
N MET A 81 0.74 8.64 8.08
CA MET A 81 0.66 8.47 9.52
C MET A 81 -0.70 7.86 9.94
N PRO A 82 -0.80 7.26 11.14
CA PRO A 82 -2.09 6.83 11.72
C PRO A 82 -3.14 7.93 11.69
N GLY A 83 -4.36 7.60 11.23
CA GLY A 83 -5.47 8.55 11.12
C GLY A 83 -5.47 9.45 9.88
N TYR A 84 -4.40 9.42 9.07
CA TYR A 84 -4.31 10.19 7.84
C TYR A 84 -4.73 9.34 6.62
N SER A 85 -5.10 10.02 5.55
CA SER A 85 -5.44 9.42 4.26
C SER A 85 -4.54 9.93 3.14
N ILE A 86 -4.53 9.19 2.03
CA ILE A 86 -3.87 9.61 0.80
C ILE A 86 -4.66 9.12 -0.40
N LYS A 87 -4.78 9.97 -1.43
CA LYS A 87 -5.23 9.55 -2.76
C LYS A 87 -4.13 8.69 -3.38
N VAL A 88 -4.31 7.37 -3.37
CA VAL A 88 -3.34 6.42 -3.90
C VAL A 88 -3.45 6.24 -5.41
N PHE A 89 -4.57 6.61 -6.01
CA PHE A 89 -4.71 6.65 -7.45
C PHE A 89 -5.57 7.83 -7.87
N ASP A 90 -5.10 8.65 -8.79
CA ASP A 90 -5.81 9.84 -9.26
C ASP A 90 -6.26 9.64 -10.70
N TYR A 91 -7.58 9.70 -10.94
CA TYR A 91 -8.16 9.42 -12.26
C TYR A 91 -7.85 10.49 -13.30
N GLU A 92 -7.55 11.71 -12.86
CA GLU A 92 -7.23 12.81 -13.77
C GLU A 92 -5.73 12.91 -14.04
N ARG A 93 -4.89 12.22 -13.26
CA ARG A 93 -3.45 12.18 -13.51
C ARG A 93 -3.13 11.15 -14.58
N PRO A 94 -2.39 11.52 -15.64
CA PRO A 94 -1.93 10.54 -16.60
C PRO A 94 -1.03 9.53 -15.89
N CYS A 95 -1.35 8.24 -16.01
CA CYS A 95 -0.37 7.19 -15.76
C CYS A 95 0.74 7.39 -16.78
N LEU A 96 1.81 8.08 -16.40
CA LEU A 96 2.94 8.30 -17.29
C LEU A 96 3.49 6.93 -17.65
N LEU A 97 3.26 6.52 -18.91
CA LEU A 97 3.89 5.37 -19.51
C LEU A 97 5.40 5.63 -19.40
N ARG A 98 6.05 5.04 -18.39
CA ARG A 98 7.52 5.07 -18.32
C ARG A 98 8.00 4.11 -19.38
N ASP A 99 8.26 4.65 -20.58
CA ASP A 99 9.18 4.04 -21.54
C ASP A 99 10.56 3.98 -20.89
N ALA A 100 10.90 2.83 -20.33
CA ALA A 100 12.27 2.38 -20.05
C ALA A 100 12.26 0.91 -19.58
N ASP A 101 12.57 0.00 -20.51
CA ASP A 101 13.19 -1.32 -20.27
C ASP A 101 12.61 -2.23 -19.17
N GLY A 102 11.29 -2.23 -18.96
CA GLY A 102 10.65 -3.20 -18.07
C GLY A 102 9.12 -3.13 -18.05
N PRO A 103 8.44 -4.18 -17.54
CA PRO A 103 6.99 -4.19 -17.43
C PRO A 103 6.53 -3.13 -16.42
N TYR A 104 6.09 -1.98 -16.94
CA TYR A 104 5.41 -0.95 -16.16
C TYR A 104 3.98 -1.39 -15.90
N ALA A 105 3.56 -1.42 -14.63
CA ALA A 105 2.20 -1.74 -14.24
C ALA A 105 1.45 -0.43 -13.90
N PRO A 106 0.85 0.27 -14.88
CA PRO A 106 0.27 1.60 -14.72
C PRO A 106 -0.87 1.65 -13.70
N ASN A 107 -1.47 0.50 -13.40
CA ASN A 107 -2.62 0.38 -12.51
C ASN A 107 -2.26 -0.33 -11.20
N SER A 108 -0.97 -0.44 -10.87
CA SER A 108 -0.50 -1.14 -9.67
C SER A 108 -0.09 -0.17 -8.56
N VAL A 109 -0.87 -0.15 -7.49
CA VAL A 109 -0.54 0.55 -6.23
C VAL A 109 0.12 -0.45 -5.29
N ARG A 110 1.15 0.00 -4.56
CA ARG A 110 1.84 -0.84 -3.59
C ARG A 110 1.86 -0.19 -2.22
N ILE A 111 1.49 -0.94 -1.19
CA ILE A 111 1.39 -0.45 0.20
C ILE A 111 2.13 -1.40 1.12
N SER A 112 3.03 -0.90 1.97
CA SER A 112 3.63 -1.67 3.06
C SER A 112 3.17 -1.17 4.43
N PHE A 113 3.11 -2.10 5.38
CA PHE A 113 2.74 -1.79 6.77
C PHE A 113 3.99 -1.63 7.63
N ALA A 114 4.02 -0.57 8.45
CA ALA A 114 5.03 -0.25 9.46
C ALA A 114 6.49 -0.09 8.98
N LYS A 115 6.85 -0.50 7.76
CA LYS A 115 8.22 -0.51 7.22
C LYS A 115 8.27 0.12 5.83
N GLY A 116 8.97 1.24 5.71
CA GLY A 116 9.21 1.91 4.43
C GLY A 116 10.27 1.23 3.57
N TRP A 117 10.30 1.60 2.29
CA TRP A 117 11.31 1.17 1.32
C TRP A 117 11.63 2.29 0.33
N GLY A 118 12.71 2.11 -0.44
CA GLY A 118 13.21 3.07 -1.42
C GLY A 118 14.50 3.77 -0.95
N PRO A 119 14.97 4.78 -1.70
CA PRO A 119 16.30 5.39 -1.50
C PRO A 119 16.53 5.98 -0.11
N CYS A 120 15.45 6.41 0.56
CA CYS A 120 15.51 7.01 1.90
C CYS A 120 15.39 5.98 3.04
N TYR A 121 15.39 4.68 2.74
CA TYR A 121 15.18 3.61 3.71
C TYR A 121 16.23 2.52 3.56
N SER A 122 16.42 1.71 4.61
CA SER A 122 17.34 0.56 4.54
C SER A 122 16.87 -0.52 3.57
N ARG A 123 15.56 -0.60 3.30
CA ARG A 123 14.96 -1.53 2.33
C ARG A 123 14.87 -0.83 0.99
N GLN A 124 15.53 -1.34 -0.04
CA GLN A 124 15.47 -0.73 -1.38
C GLN A 124 14.23 -1.15 -2.16
N PHE A 125 13.75 -2.39 -1.95
CA PHE A 125 12.61 -2.95 -2.66
C PHE A 125 11.45 -3.25 -1.73
N ILE A 126 10.23 -3.16 -2.26
CA ILE A 126 9.03 -3.50 -1.48
C ILE A 126 9.00 -4.97 -1.07
N THR A 127 9.57 -5.87 -1.88
CA THR A 127 9.67 -7.30 -1.55
C THR A 127 10.55 -7.58 -0.34
N SER A 128 11.42 -6.64 0.02
CA SER A 128 12.16 -6.67 1.28
C SER A 128 11.30 -6.29 2.49
N CYS A 129 10.09 -5.75 2.30
CA CYS A 129 9.19 -5.42 3.40
C CYS A 129 8.49 -6.69 3.92
N PRO A 130 8.39 -6.86 5.25
CA PRO A 130 7.82 -8.06 5.85
C PRO A 130 6.31 -8.24 5.60
N CYS A 131 5.57 -7.14 5.44
CA CYS A 131 4.13 -7.14 5.16
C CYS A 131 3.80 -6.03 4.19
N TRP A 132 3.29 -6.38 3.01
CA TRP A 132 2.91 -5.44 1.96
C TRP A 132 1.79 -6.01 1.09
N LEU A 133 1.15 -5.14 0.33
CA LEU A 133 0.04 -5.41 -0.56
C LEU A 133 0.36 -4.83 -1.94
N GLY A 134 0.06 -5.60 -2.98
CA GLY A 134 -0.08 -5.11 -4.33
C GLY A 134 -1.57 -4.99 -4.65
N ILE A 135 -2.01 -3.82 -5.06
CA ILE A 135 -3.39 -3.54 -5.47
C ILE A 135 -3.36 -3.31 -6.97
N LEU A 136 -4.13 -4.10 -7.71
CA LEU A 136 -4.33 -3.92 -9.15
C LEU A 136 -5.69 -3.28 -9.36
N LEU A 137 -5.72 -2.13 -10.02
CA LEU A 137 -6.95 -1.46 -10.39
C LEU A 137 -7.40 -1.98 -11.76
N SER A 138 -8.49 -2.74 -11.77
CA SER A 138 -9.18 -3.13 -13.00
C SER A 138 -10.03 -1.97 -13.50
N SER A 139 -9.85 -1.60 -14.77
CA SER A 139 -10.72 -0.67 -15.52
C SER A 139 -12.13 -1.22 -15.64
#